data_AF-C6W0U1-F1
#
_entry.id   AF-C6W0U1-F1
#
_cell.length_a   1.000
_cell.length_b   1.000
_cell.length_c   1.000
_cell.angle_alpha   90.00
_cell.angle_beta   90.00
_cell.angle_gamma   90.00
#
_symmetry.space_group_name_H-M   'P 1'
#
loop_
_entity.id
_entity.type
_entity.pdbx_description
1 polymer ?
#
loop_
_entity_poly.entity_id
_entity_poly.type
_entity_poly.pdbx_seq_one_letter_code
_entity_poly.pdbx_strand_id
1 'polypeptide(L)'
;MEKKFPSHKDHLNKTFLEEMGYKLWSTKGARFQAAHRLARIDKLSNLSLGLLNAYLIIIGLLSVYQISNEAAINENVIAFGSTSISILLLLFGQIETSREYKRQSQLYHECALKLAKLYNEHRTFKTLTERSQREKAEFSNSIADRYQEVLANYANHEDIDYKKFLLLNHEYFELKFRQVIQYHVQYYFKVLFVYHAIIISPIGVFALFLAQKG
;
A
#
# COMPACT_ATOMS: atom_id res chain seq x y z
N MET A 1 10.57 39.64 -4.08
CA MET A 1 10.96 38.90 -2.87
C MET A 1 11.92 37.80 -3.28
N GLU A 2 13.09 37.76 -2.65
CA GLU A 2 14.07 36.69 -2.85
C GLU A 2 13.48 35.36 -2.36
N LYS A 3 13.61 34.28 -3.14
CA LYS A 3 13.05 32.97 -2.79
C LYS A 3 13.85 32.38 -1.62
N LYS A 4 13.21 32.24 -0.45
CA LYS A 4 13.82 31.64 0.75
C LYS A 4 14.00 30.13 0.60
N PHE A 5 13.15 29.48 -0.19
CA PHE A 5 13.17 28.03 -0.42
C PHE A 5 13.37 27.67 -1.91
N PRO A 6 14.03 26.53 -2.23
CA PRO A 6 14.27 26.08 -3.60
C PRO A 6 12.96 25.78 -4.36
N SER A 7 13.03 25.70 -5.70
CA SER A 7 11.85 25.57 -6.59
C SER A 7 10.89 24.43 -6.21
N HIS A 8 11.39 23.27 -5.77
CA HIS A 8 10.55 22.15 -5.35
C HIS A 8 9.80 22.37 -4.00
N LYS A 9 10.10 23.46 -3.30
CA LYS A 9 9.44 23.95 -2.06
C LYS A 9 8.77 25.31 -2.28
N ASP A 10 8.43 25.66 -3.51
CA ASP A 10 7.86 26.98 -3.84
C ASP A 10 6.57 27.29 -3.09
N HIS A 11 5.81 26.26 -2.69
CA HIS A 11 4.63 26.41 -1.82
C HIS A 11 4.93 27.03 -0.45
N LEU A 12 6.16 26.93 0.07
CA LEU A 12 6.60 27.56 1.33
C LEU A 12 6.99 29.03 1.16
N ASN A 13 7.22 29.48 -0.07
CA ASN A 13 7.45 30.90 -0.37
C ASN A 13 6.12 31.66 -0.55
N LYS A 14 4.98 30.95 -0.51
CA LYS A 14 3.64 31.49 -0.74
C LYS A 14 2.96 31.84 0.57
N THR A 15 1.76 32.43 0.49
CA THR A 15 0.95 32.71 1.67
C THR A 15 0.58 31.40 2.39
N PHE A 16 0.36 31.46 3.71
CA PHE A 16 -0.08 30.28 4.47
C PHE A 16 -1.35 29.64 3.90
N LEU A 17 -2.28 30.46 3.39
CA LEU A 17 -3.46 29.97 2.69
C LEU A 17 -3.11 29.12 1.45
N GLU A 18 -2.11 29.51 0.67
CA GLU A 18 -1.67 28.74 -0.49
C GLU A 18 -0.90 27.47 -0.11
N GLU A 19 -0.04 27.56 0.90
CA GLU A 19 0.65 26.41 1.48
C GLU A 19 -0.37 25.36 1.96
N MET A 20 -1.47 25.80 2.58
CA MET A 20 -2.52 24.94 3.08
C MET A 20 -3.20 24.12 1.97
N GLY A 21 -3.41 24.72 0.80
CA GLY A 21 -3.94 24.01 -0.36
C GLY A 21 -3.03 22.86 -0.80
N TYR A 22 -1.71 23.08 -0.80
CA TYR A 22 -0.74 22.03 -1.11
C TYR A 22 -0.72 20.94 -0.03
N LYS A 23 -0.74 21.30 1.25
CA LYS A 23 -0.80 20.35 2.37
C LYS A 23 -2.04 19.45 2.28
N LEU A 24 -3.21 20.04 2.07
CA LEU A 24 -4.46 19.29 1.89
C LEU A 24 -4.40 18.35 0.68
N TRP A 25 -3.90 18.83 -0.45
CA TRP A 25 -3.82 18.04 -1.68
C TRP A 25 -2.83 16.87 -1.60
N SER A 26 -1.63 17.12 -1.08
CA SER A 26 -0.59 16.10 -0.95
C SER A 26 -0.96 15.06 0.11
N THR A 27 -1.47 15.50 1.26
CA THR A 27 -1.85 14.60 2.36
C THR A 27 -3.04 13.73 1.98
N LYS A 28 -4.11 14.29 1.39
CA LYS A 28 -5.25 13.48 0.92
C LYS A 28 -4.80 12.44 -0.11
N GLY A 29 -3.91 12.85 -1.03
CA GLY A 29 -3.38 11.98 -2.07
C GLY A 29 -2.61 10.80 -1.51
N ALA A 30 -1.68 11.05 -0.58
CA ALA A 30 -0.92 10.00 0.11
C ALA A 30 -1.83 9.06 0.91
N ARG A 31 -2.84 9.59 1.61
CA ARG A 31 -3.81 8.79 2.38
C ARG A 31 -4.67 7.87 1.49
N PHE A 32 -5.07 8.33 0.30
CA PHE A 32 -5.70 7.43 -0.68
C PHE A 32 -4.74 6.32 -1.14
N GLN A 33 -3.46 6.62 -1.34
CA GLN A 33 -2.48 5.59 -1.72
C GLN A 33 -2.27 4.56 -0.61
N ALA A 34 -2.27 4.99 0.66
CA ALA A 34 -2.23 4.08 1.80
C ALA A 34 -3.43 3.13 1.81
N ALA A 35 -4.64 3.65 1.59
CA ALA A 35 -5.84 2.83 1.45
C ALA A 35 -5.70 1.81 0.31
N HIS A 36 -5.30 2.25 -0.89
CA HIS A 36 -5.11 1.34 -2.03
C HIS A 36 -4.05 0.27 -1.78
N ARG A 37 -2.93 0.64 -1.14
CA ARG A 37 -1.86 -0.30 -0.77
C ARG A 37 -2.38 -1.38 0.17
N LEU A 38 -3.06 -0.99 1.24
CA LEU A 38 -3.57 -1.94 2.24
C LEU A 38 -4.69 -2.83 1.67
N ALA A 39 -5.60 -2.29 0.86
CA ALA A 39 -6.59 -3.09 0.15
C ALA A 39 -5.95 -4.09 -0.82
N ARG A 40 -4.82 -3.73 -1.44
CA ARG A 40 -4.07 -4.65 -2.32
C ARG A 40 -3.38 -5.74 -1.51
N ILE A 41 -2.74 -5.39 -0.40
CA ILE A 41 -2.11 -6.33 0.52
C ILE A 41 -3.14 -7.33 1.06
N ASP A 42 -4.30 -6.86 1.51
CA ASP A 42 -5.40 -7.71 1.98
C ASP A 42 -5.80 -8.76 0.92
N LYS A 43 -6.02 -8.34 -0.32
CA LYS A 43 -6.36 -9.24 -1.43
C LYS A 43 -5.25 -10.25 -1.73
N LEU A 44 -4.00 -9.79 -1.79
CA LEU A 44 -2.85 -10.65 -2.10
C LEU A 44 -2.56 -11.64 -0.99
N SER A 45 -2.67 -11.22 0.26
CA SER A 45 -2.49 -12.07 1.44
C SER A 45 -3.53 -13.19 1.46
N ASN A 46 -4.81 -12.85 1.29
CA ASN A 46 -5.89 -13.83 1.21
C ASN A 46 -5.71 -14.81 0.04
N LEU A 47 -5.34 -14.31 -1.14
CA LEU A 47 -5.05 -15.15 -2.30
C LEU A 47 -3.87 -16.10 -2.04
N SER A 48 -2.80 -15.58 -1.44
CA SER A 48 -1.58 -16.35 -1.14
C SER A 48 -1.87 -17.47 -0.14
N LEU A 49 -2.64 -17.17 0.91
CA LEU A 49 -3.10 -18.17 1.88
C LEU A 49 -3.98 -19.24 1.22
N GLY A 50 -4.93 -18.83 0.37
CA GLY A 50 -5.78 -19.76 -0.37
C GLY A 50 -4.98 -20.70 -1.28
N LEU A 51 -3.99 -20.17 -1.99
CA LEU A 51 -3.13 -20.95 -2.87
C LEU A 51 -2.19 -21.89 -2.09
N LEU A 52 -1.59 -21.43 -0.99
CA LEU A 52 -0.77 -22.29 -0.13
C LEU A 52 -1.57 -23.47 0.44
N ASN A 53 -2.81 -23.22 0.87
CA ASN A 53 -3.72 -24.30 1.30
C ASN A 53 -4.01 -25.26 0.15
N ALA A 54 -4.31 -24.75 -1.05
CA ALA A 54 -4.55 -25.60 -2.22
C ALA A 54 -3.33 -26.45 -2.57
N TYR A 55 -2.11 -25.89 -2.51
CA TYR A 55 -0.88 -26.64 -2.76
C TYR A 55 -0.66 -27.76 -1.74
N LEU A 56 -0.92 -27.52 -0.46
CA LEU A 56 -0.82 -28.56 0.56
C LEU A 56 -1.82 -29.70 0.33
N ILE A 57 -3.05 -29.38 -0.06
CA ILE A 57 -4.07 -30.38 -0.41
C ILE A 57 -3.61 -31.21 -1.62
N ILE A 58 -3.11 -30.56 -2.68
CA ILE A 58 -2.61 -31.25 -3.88
C ILE A 58 -1.45 -32.18 -3.52
N ILE A 59 -0.49 -31.72 -2.69
CA ILE A 59 0.63 -32.56 -2.22
C ILE A 59 0.10 -33.77 -1.44
N GLY A 60 -0.86 -33.56 -0.54
CA GLY A 60 -1.50 -34.64 0.20
C GLY A 60 -2.15 -35.68 -0.72
N LEU A 61 -2.91 -35.23 -1.74
CA LEU A 61 -3.54 -36.12 -2.71
C LEU A 61 -2.51 -36.89 -3.56
N LEU A 62 -1.45 -36.22 -4.04
CA LEU A 62 -0.38 -36.87 -4.81
C LEU A 62 0.30 -37.99 -4.00
N SER A 63 0.50 -37.77 -2.70
CA SER A 63 1.05 -38.77 -1.79
C SER A 63 0.11 -39.96 -1.60
N VAL A 64 -1.18 -39.73 -1.35
CA VAL A 64 -2.17 -40.79 -1.10
C VAL A 64 -2.39 -41.67 -2.33
N TYR A 65 -2.44 -41.07 -3.52
CA TYR A 65 -2.66 -41.81 -4.78
C TYR A 65 -1.36 -42.36 -5.39
N GLN A 66 -0.22 -42.21 -4.70
CA GLN A 66 1.10 -42.68 -5.17
C GLN A 66 1.41 -42.25 -6.61
N ILE A 67 0.95 -41.05 -7.01
CA ILE A 67 1.18 -40.49 -8.35
C ILE A 67 2.68 -40.14 -8.53
N SER A 68 3.43 -40.06 -7.42
CA SER A 68 4.88 -40.01 -7.41
C SER A 68 5.52 -41.40 -7.43
N ASN A 69 6.39 -41.67 -8.41
CA ASN A 69 7.20 -42.90 -8.50
C ASN A 69 7.87 -43.27 -7.16
N GLU A 70 7.97 -44.58 -6.89
CA GLU A 70 8.51 -45.20 -5.67
C GLU A 70 9.93 -44.78 -5.26
N ALA A 71 10.67 -44.07 -6.14
CA ALA A 71 12.11 -43.82 -5.96
C ALA A 71 12.51 -42.42 -5.45
N ALA A 72 11.59 -41.46 -5.27
CA ALA A 72 12.02 -40.06 -5.05
C ALA A 72 12.09 -39.61 -3.59
N ILE A 73 11.07 -39.87 -2.75
CA ILE A 73 11.00 -39.36 -1.36
C ILE A 73 10.18 -40.33 -0.49
N ASN A 74 10.63 -40.61 0.73
CA ASN A 74 9.92 -41.45 1.70
C ASN A 74 8.56 -40.84 2.10
N GLU A 75 7.49 -41.64 2.05
CA GLU A 75 6.12 -41.21 2.38
C GLU A 75 6.00 -40.57 3.78
N ASN A 76 6.73 -41.08 4.77
CA ASN A 76 6.74 -40.51 6.12
C ASN A 76 7.35 -39.11 6.15
N VAL A 77 8.34 -38.84 5.29
CA VAL A 77 8.95 -37.51 5.17
C VAL A 77 7.96 -36.53 4.52
N ILE A 78 7.20 -36.98 3.53
CA ILE A 78 6.13 -36.18 2.90
C ILE A 78 5.04 -35.88 3.94
N ALA A 79 4.59 -36.88 4.68
CA ALA A 79 3.58 -36.72 5.72
C ALA A 79 4.03 -35.77 6.83
N PHE A 80 5.26 -35.94 7.33
CA PHE A 80 5.84 -35.07 8.35
C PHE A 80 6.02 -33.63 7.85
N GLY A 81 6.57 -33.47 6.64
CA GLY A 81 6.84 -32.16 6.03
C GLY A 81 5.55 -31.39 5.74
N SER A 82 4.56 -32.02 5.11
CA SER A 82 3.26 -31.41 4.83
C SER A 82 2.52 -31.01 6.12
N THR A 83 2.54 -31.85 7.14
CA THR A 83 1.94 -31.53 8.46
C THR A 83 2.64 -30.32 9.10
N SER A 84 3.97 -30.31 9.10
CA SER A 84 4.76 -29.21 9.66
C SER A 84 4.50 -27.88 8.95
N ILE A 85 4.46 -27.89 7.61
CA ILE A 85 4.15 -26.70 6.81
C ILE A 85 2.70 -26.24 7.06
N SER A 86 1.76 -27.16 7.24
CA SER A 86 0.36 -26.83 7.55
C SER A 86 0.22 -26.07 8.87
N ILE A 87 0.96 -26.47 9.91
CA ILE A 87 0.98 -25.77 11.20
C ILE A 87 1.56 -24.36 11.05
N LEU A 88 2.67 -24.22 10.33
CA LEU A 88 3.27 -22.91 10.06
C LEU A 88 2.34 -22.02 9.23
N LEU A 89 1.63 -22.59 8.25
CA LEU A 89 0.67 -21.87 7.43
C LEU A 89 -0.52 -21.37 8.25
N LEU A 90 -1.00 -22.18 9.19
CA LEU A 90 -2.05 -21.77 10.12
C LEU A 90 -1.62 -20.57 10.97
N LEU A 91 -0.41 -20.62 11.55
CA LEU A 91 0.16 -19.50 12.31
C LEU A 91 0.33 -18.25 11.43
N PHE A 92 0.85 -18.40 10.22
CA PHE A 92 0.99 -17.31 9.27
C PHE A 92 -0.36 -16.68 8.92
N GLY A 93 -1.40 -17.49 8.68
CA GLY A 93 -2.76 -17.02 8.42
C GLY A 93 -3.36 -16.24 9.58
N GLN A 94 -3.12 -16.67 10.82
CA GLN A 94 -3.56 -15.94 12.02
C GLN A 94 -2.87 -14.58 12.13
N ILE A 95 -1.55 -14.52 11.91
CA ILE A 95 -0.77 -13.27 11.94
C ILE A 95 -1.23 -12.31 10.85
N GLU A 96 -1.46 -12.79 9.62
CA GLU A 96 -1.93 -11.93 8.53
C GLU A 96 -3.34 -11.40 8.80
N THR A 97 -4.22 -12.22 9.38
CA THR A 97 -5.58 -11.81 9.77
C THR A 97 -5.55 -10.75 10.88
N SER A 98 -4.65 -10.89 11.87
CA SER A 98 -4.56 -9.95 13.00
C SER A 98 -4.07 -8.56 12.61
N ARG A 99 -3.52 -8.39 11.40
CA ARG A 99 -3.09 -7.08 10.89
C ARG A 99 -4.25 -6.20 10.43
N GLU A 100 -5.47 -6.74 10.30
CA GLU A 100 -6.68 -5.99 9.94
C GLU A 100 -6.51 -5.05 8.73
N TYR A 101 -5.78 -5.47 7.70
CA TYR A 101 -5.44 -4.62 6.53
C TYR A 101 -6.67 -3.98 5.88
N LYS A 102 -7.77 -4.73 5.75
CA LYS A 102 -9.05 -4.22 5.24
C LYS A 102 -9.62 -3.07 6.07
N ARG A 103 -9.61 -3.19 7.40
CA ARG A 103 -10.09 -2.15 8.31
C ARG A 103 -9.21 -0.90 8.22
N GLN A 104 -7.89 -1.09 8.27
CA GLN A 104 -6.96 0.03 8.13
C GLN A 104 -7.13 0.75 6.79
N SER A 105 -7.32 0.00 5.70
CA SER A 105 -7.61 0.57 4.39
C SER A 105 -8.85 1.47 4.39
N GLN A 106 -9.92 1.07 5.09
CA GLN A 106 -11.15 1.87 5.20
C GLN A 106 -10.91 3.15 5.99
N LEU A 107 -10.17 3.08 7.11
CA LEU A 107 -9.81 4.25 7.91
C LEU A 107 -8.99 5.27 7.11
N TYR A 108 -7.99 4.82 6.35
CA TYR A 108 -7.22 5.72 5.47
C TYR A 108 -8.08 6.33 4.36
N HIS A 109 -9.00 5.56 3.78
CA HIS A 109 -9.92 6.05 2.77
C HIS A 109 -10.86 7.13 3.35
N GLU A 110 -11.42 6.90 4.53
CA GLU A 110 -12.28 7.86 5.23
C GLU A 110 -11.51 9.15 5.56
N CYS A 111 -10.30 9.03 6.11
CA CYS A 111 -9.40 10.15 6.35
C CYS A 111 -9.18 10.98 5.07
N ALA A 112 -8.87 10.30 3.96
CA ALA A 112 -8.64 10.94 2.68
C ALA A 112 -9.90 11.66 2.13
N LEU A 113 -11.09 11.10 2.33
CA LEU A 113 -12.36 11.74 1.98
C LEU A 113 -12.63 12.99 2.82
N LYS A 114 -12.38 12.95 4.14
CA LYS A 114 -12.49 14.13 5.01
C LYS A 114 -11.55 15.24 4.57
N LEU A 115 -10.29 14.90 4.26
CA LEU A 115 -9.32 15.86 3.72
C LEU A 115 -9.71 16.37 2.33
N ALA A 116 -10.33 15.54 1.48
CA ALA A 116 -10.81 15.97 0.17
C ALA A 116 -11.95 17.00 0.28
N LYS A 117 -12.84 16.85 1.27
CA LYS A 117 -13.86 17.85 1.57
C LYS A 117 -13.22 19.20 1.94
N LEU A 118 -12.27 19.19 2.88
CA LEU A 118 -11.52 20.40 3.27
C LEU A 118 -10.77 21.03 2.08
N TYR A 119 -10.17 20.20 1.23
CA TYR A 119 -9.50 20.67 0.01
C TYR A 119 -10.46 21.37 -0.95
N ASN A 120 -11.66 20.82 -1.14
CA ASN A 120 -12.67 21.42 -2.01
C ASN A 120 -13.19 22.73 -1.42
N GLU A 121 -13.46 22.78 -0.12
CA GLU A 121 -13.84 24.01 0.58
C GLU A 121 -12.76 25.10 0.43
N HIS A 122 -11.48 24.74 0.59
CA HIS A 122 -10.34 25.63 0.35
C HIS A 122 -10.31 26.16 -1.08
N ARG A 123 -10.51 25.27 -2.07
CA ARG A 123 -10.53 25.63 -3.48
C ARG A 123 -11.65 26.61 -3.80
N THR A 124 -12.87 26.31 -3.33
CA THR A 124 -14.06 27.16 -3.45
C THR A 124 -13.83 28.53 -2.83
N PHE A 125 -13.23 28.57 -1.64
CA PHE A 125 -12.88 29.83 -0.98
C PHE A 125 -11.94 30.66 -1.87
N LYS A 126 -10.94 30.05 -2.51
CA LYS A 126 -10.01 30.78 -3.38
C LYS A 126 -10.61 31.27 -4.71
N THR A 127 -11.65 30.64 -5.23
CA THR A 127 -12.12 30.88 -6.62
C THR A 127 -13.35 31.78 -6.74
N LEU A 128 -14.18 31.88 -5.70
CA LEU A 128 -15.53 32.45 -5.87
C LEU A 128 -15.65 33.97 -5.64
N THR A 129 -14.72 34.63 -4.94
CA THR A 129 -14.86 36.07 -4.64
C THR A 129 -13.55 36.67 -4.14
N GLU A 130 -13.27 37.93 -4.47
CA GLU A 130 -12.27 38.70 -3.76
C GLU A 130 -12.71 38.92 -2.31
N ARG A 131 -11.78 38.70 -1.37
CA ARG A 131 -12.02 38.80 0.07
C ARG A 131 -10.92 39.60 0.75
N SER A 132 -11.29 40.23 1.86
CA SER A 132 -10.37 40.98 2.71
C SER A 132 -9.28 40.08 3.29
N GLN A 133 -8.17 40.69 3.72
CA GLN A 133 -7.08 39.94 4.37
C GLN A 133 -7.51 39.32 5.69
N ARG A 134 -8.43 39.97 6.42
CA ARG A 134 -8.99 39.45 7.66
C ARG A 134 -9.76 38.15 7.44
N GLU A 135 -10.66 38.12 6.46
CA GLU A 135 -11.43 36.92 6.11
C GLU A 135 -10.53 35.75 5.67
N LYS A 136 -9.47 36.06 4.91
CA LYS A 136 -8.46 35.07 4.50
C LYS A 136 -7.74 34.47 5.71
N ALA A 137 -7.34 35.30 6.68
CA ALA A 137 -6.66 34.85 7.90
C ALA A 137 -7.59 33.98 8.78
N GLU A 138 -8.82 34.43 9.01
CA GLU A 138 -9.82 33.69 9.79
C GLU A 138 -10.13 32.31 9.15
N PHE A 139 -10.33 32.27 7.83
CA PHE A 139 -10.56 31.02 7.11
C PHE A 139 -9.33 30.10 7.15
N SER A 140 -8.12 30.66 6.96
CA SER A 140 -6.87 29.91 7.04
C SER A 140 -6.70 29.19 8.37
N ASN A 141 -6.95 29.87 9.48
CA ASN A 141 -6.86 29.28 10.82
C ASN A 141 -7.92 28.19 11.00
N SER A 142 -9.17 28.45 10.64
CA SER A 142 -10.25 27.48 10.75
C SER A 142 -9.99 26.19 9.94
N ILE A 143 -9.51 26.30 8.70
CA ILE A 143 -9.14 25.14 7.88
C ILE A 143 -7.94 24.40 8.47
N ALA A 144 -6.95 25.11 9.03
CA ALA A 144 -5.79 24.49 9.66
C ALA A 144 -6.21 23.68 10.89
N ASP A 145 -7.08 24.21 11.74
CA ASP A 145 -7.58 23.52 12.92
C ASP A 145 -8.37 22.26 12.55
N ARG A 146 -9.30 22.36 11.59
CA ARG A 146 -10.08 21.22 11.10
C ARG A 146 -9.21 20.17 10.42
N TYR A 147 -8.14 20.58 9.75
CA TYR A 147 -7.16 19.66 9.19
C TYR A 147 -6.43 18.88 10.29
N GLN A 148 -5.99 19.55 11.35
CA GLN A 148 -5.34 18.88 12.49
C GLN A 148 -6.30 17.95 13.22
N GLU A 149 -7.56 18.35 13.40
CA GLU A 149 -8.60 17.51 13.97
C GLU A 149 -8.79 16.22 13.17
N VAL A 150 -8.85 16.32 11.82
CA VAL A 150 -8.89 15.13 10.98
C VAL A 150 -7.66 14.27 11.23
N LEU A 151 -6.44 14.82 11.18
CA LEU A 151 -5.22 14.03 11.35
C LEU A 151 -5.07 13.38 12.73
N ALA A 152 -5.51 14.04 13.80
CA ALA A 152 -5.43 13.51 15.16
C ALA A 152 -6.22 12.20 15.34
N ASN A 153 -7.22 11.96 14.49
CA ASN A 153 -8.10 10.79 14.57
C ASN A 153 -7.64 9.59 13.72
N TYR A 154 -6.50 9.67 13.00
CA TYR A 154 -6.04 8.59 12.13
C TYR A 154 -4.52 8.34 12.25
N ALA A 155 -4.12 7.07 12.24
CA ALA A 155 -2.73 6.64 12.20
C ALA A 155 -1.99 7.20 10.96
N ASN A 156 -0.67 7.40 11.05
CA ASN A 156 0.11 7.94 9.93
C ASN A 156 0.37 6.91 8.83
N HIS A 157 0.26 7.36 7.57
CA HIS A 157 0.65 6.56 6.42
C HIS A 157 2.18 6.36 6.37
N GLU A 158 2.63 5.46 5.51
CA GLU A 158 4.07 5.23 5.33
C GLU A 158 4.63 6.06 4.16
N ASP A 159 5.94 6.28 4.15
CA ASP A 159 6.62 7.03 3.09
C ASP A 159 6.35 6.50 1.68
N ILE A 160 6.14 5.19 1.55
CA ILE A 160 5.85 4.56 0.26
C ILE A 160 4.53 5.06 -0.35
N ASP A 161 3.58 5.44 0.50
CA ASP A 161 2.28 5.97 0.08
C ASP A 161 2.45 7.37 -0.53
N TYR A 162 3.30 8.20 0.09
CA TYR A 162 3.66 9.50 -0.47
C TYR A 162 4.44 9.35 -1.77
N LYS A 163 5.44 8.46 -1.83
CA LYS A 163 6.17 8.17 -3.08
C LYS A 163 5.24 7.70 -4.20
N LYS A 164 4.25 6.87 -3.87
CA LYS A 164 3.22 6.44 -4.84
C LYS A 164 2.36 7.61 -5.30
N PHE A 165 2.01 8.53 -4.41
CA PHE A 165 1.32 9.77 -4.77
C PHE A 165 2.17 10.65 -5.71
N LEU A 166 3.47 10.79 -5.44
CA LEU A 166 4.40 11.51 -6.30
C LEU A 166 4.46 10.90 -7.71
N LEU A 167 4.53 9.56 -7.82
CA LEU A 167 4.52 8.85 -9.11
C LEU A 167 3.25 9.15 -9.93
N LEU A 168 2.08 9.18 -9.29
CA LEU A 168 0.82 9.48 -9.97
C LEU A 168 0.70 10.93 -10.44
N ASN A 169 1.50 11.82 -9.86
CA ASN A 169 1.54 13.26 -10.19
C ASN A 169 2.93 13.67 -10.68
N HIS A 170 3.64 12.75 -11.35
CA HIS A 170 5.05 12.92 -11.70
C HIS A 170 5.32 14.16 -12.58
N GLU A 171 4.35 14.56 -13.41
CA GLU A 171 4.41 15.80 -14.20
C GLU A 171 4.46 17.03 -13.30
N TYR A 172 3.64 17.07 -12.24
CA TYR A 172 3.61 18.17 -11.28
C TYR A 172 4.91 18.27 -10.47
N PHE A 173 5.52 17.12 -10.15
CA PHE A 173 6.72 17.04 -9.32
C PHE A 173 8.02 16.98 -10.11
N GLU A 174 7.95 17.03 -11.45
CA GLU A 174 9.10 16.97 -12.36
C GLU A 174 10.08 15.83 -12.01
N LEU A 175 9.54 14.64 -11.71
CA LEU A 175 10.36 13.51 -11.26
C LEU A 175 11.30 13.03 -12.36
N LYS A 176 12.57 12.81 -12.01
CA LYS A 176 13.54 12.22 -12.94
C LYS A 176 13.22 10.74 -13.15
N PHE A 177 13.50 10.23 -14.37
CA PHE A 177 13.28 8.83 -14.72
C PHE A 177 13.90 7.82 -13.72
N ARG A 178 15.11 8.11 -13.22
CA ARG A 178 15.76 7.28 -12.18
C ARG A 178 14.94 7.20 -10.89
N GLN A 179 14.34 8.30 -10.45
CA GLN A 179 13.49 8.33 -9.26
C GLN A 179 12.18 7.56 -9.48
N VAL A 180 11.61 7.69 -10.68
CA VAL A 180 10.40 6.95 -11.07
C VAL A 180 10.65 5.44 -10.95
N ILE A 181 11.72 4.92 -11.57
CA ILE A 181 12.09 3.51 -11.45
C ILE A 181 12.32 3.13 -10.00
N GLN A 182 13.11 3.90 -9.26
CA GLN A 182 13.44 3.61 -7.87
C GLN A 182 12.16 3.48 -7.01
N TYR A 183 11.19 4.37 -7.17
CA TYR A 183 9.94 4.32 -6.42
C TYR A 183 9.06 3.12 -6.83
N HIS A 184 9.02 2.76 -8.12
CA HIS A 184 8.35 1.54 -8.56
C HIS A 184 8.96 0.28 -7.96
N VAL A 185 10.29 0.19 -7.96
CA VAL A 185 11.04 -0.93 -7.38
C VAL A 185 10.79 -1.02 -5.88
N GLN A 186 10.91 0.09 -5.15
CA GLN A 186 10.62 0.14 -3.71
C GLN A 186 9.19 -0.31 -3.41
N TYR A 187 8.21 0.13 -4.21
CA TYR A 187 6.82 -0.27 -4.04
C TYR A 187 6.66 -1.78 -4.26
N TYR A 188 7.26 -2.32 -5.33
CA TYR A 188 7.18 -3.75 -5.63
C TYR A 188 7.75 -4.59 -4.49
N PHE A 189 8.97 -4.30 -4.04
CA PHE A 189 9.59 -5.09 -2.97
C PHE A 189 8.85 -4.99 -1.64
N LYS A 190 8.30 -3.81 -1.32
CA LYS A 190 7.59 -3.59 -0.06
C LYS A 190 6.18 -4.17 -0.03
N VAL A 191 5.49 -4.18 -1.18
CA VAL A 191 4.05 -4.48 -1.23
C VAL A 191 3.74 -5.80 -1.93
N LEU A 192 4.54 -6.18 -2.94
CA LEU A 192 4.18 -7.23 -3.89
C LEU A 192 5.11 -8.45 -3.84
N PHE A 193 6.40 -8.25 -3.59
CA PHE A 193 7.43 -9.29 -3.76
C PHE A 193 7.14 -10.56 -2.96
N VAL A 194 6.86 -10.43 -1.66
CA VAL A 194 6.61 -11.59 -0.78
C VAL A 194 5.43 -12.42 -1.29
N TYR A 195 4.33 -11.77 -1.67
CA TYR A 195 3.14 -12.47 -2.18
C TYR A 195 3.39 -13.12 -3.55
N HIS A 196 4.12 -12.47 -4.46
CA HIS A 196 4.49 -13.08 -5.74
C HIS A 196 5.41 -14.28 -5.54
N ALA A 197 6.37 -14.19 -4.61
CA ALA A 197 7.25 -15.31 -4.28
C ALA A 197 6.46 -16.50 -3.74
N ILE A 198 5.49 -16.27 -2.85
CA ILE A 198 4.60 -17.31 -2.32
C ILE A 198 3.78 -17.97 -3.44
N ILE A 199 3.25 -17.19 -4.39
CA ILE A 199 2.41 -17.71 -5.48
C ILE A 199 3.24 -18.51 -6.49
N ILE A 200 4.42 -18.02 -6.86
CA ILE A 200 5.22 -18.58 -7.96
C ILE A 200 6.11 -19.73 -7.50
N SER A 201 6.64 -19.69 -6.27
CA SER A 201 7.62 -20.69 -5.81
C SER A 201 7.13 -22.14 -5.89
N PRO A 202 5.88 -22.49 -5.51
CA PRO A 202 5.43 -23.88 -5.59
C PRO A 202 5.26 -24.34 -7.04
N ILE A 203 4.86 -23.45 -7.95
CA ILE A 203 4.75 -23.72 -9.39
C ILE A 203 6.13 -24.01 -9.98
N GLY A 204 7.13 -23.21 -9.63
CA GLY A 204 8.51 -23.41 -10.09
C GLY A 204 9.10 -24.73 -9.60
N VAL A 205 8.90 -25.08 -8.33
CA VAL A 205 9.32 -26.37 -7.76
C VAL A 205 8.65 -27.54 -8.47
N PHE A 206 7.34 -27.44 -8.74
CA PHE A 206 6.61 -28.48 -9.45
C PHE A 206 7.09 -28.64 -10.91
N ALA A 207 7.32 -27.54 -11.62
CA ALA A 207 7.84 -27.57 -12.99
C ALA A 207 9.25 -28.19 -13.06
N LEU A 208 10.13 -27.85 -12.12
CA LEU A 208 11.47 -28.46 -12.01
C LEU A 208 11.39 -29.96 -11.74
N PHE A 209 10.48 -30.39 -10.86
CA PHE A 209 10.27 -31.81 -10.58
C PHE A 209 9.79 -32.59 -11.80
N LEU A 210 8.94 -31.99 -12.65
CA LEU A 210 8.51 -32.59 -13.92
C LEU A 210 9.64 -32.61 -14.96
N ALA A 211 10.47 -31.57 -15.04
CA ALA A 211 11.56 -31.48 -16.00
C ALA A 211 12.68 -32.50 -15.73
N GLN A 212 12.88 -32.92 -14.48
CA GLN A 212 13.81 -34.01 -14.14
C GLN A 212 13.30 -35.41 -14.58
N LYS A 213 12.04 -35.53 -14.98
CA LYS A 213 11.41 -36.78 -15.41
C LYS A 213 11.38 -36.98 -16.94
N GLY A 214 11.71 -35.95 -17.73
CA GLY A 214 11.76 -36.01 -19.21
C GLY A 214 13.19 -36.07 -19.70
#